data_AF-A0A0F8VQU4-F1
#
_entry.id   AF-A0A0F8VQU4-F1
#
_cell.length_a   1.000
_cell.length_b   1.000
_cell.length_c   1.000
_cell.angle_alpha   90.00
_cell.angle_beta   90.00
_cell.angle_gamma   90.00
#
_symmetry.space_group_name_H-M   'P 1'
#
loop_
_entity.id
_entity.type
_entity.pdbx_description
1 polymer ?
#
loop_
_entity_poly.entity_id
_entity_poly.type
_entity_poly.pdbx_seq_one_letter_code
_entity_poly.pdbx_strand_id
1 'polypeptide(L)' 'MERDGMDTQAEQILKRPYTRILVPEEDGSFSAEILEFPGCYADGETATDAYDNL' A
#
# COMPACT_ATOMS: atom_id res chain seq x y z
N MET A 1 3.37 -31.55 -7.72
CA MET A 1 3.91 -30.29 -7.18
C MET A 1 2.98 -29.21 -7.65
N GLU A 2 1.84 -29.00 -6.98
CA GLU A 2 0.79 -28.08 -7.44
C GLU A 2 0.16 -27.46 -6.18
N ARG A 3 0.65 -26.29 -5.78
CA ARG A 3 -0.04 -25.42 -4.81
C ARG A 3 -0.72 -24.32 -5.62
N ASP A 4 -1.73 -24.71 -6.39
CA ASP A 4 -2.54 -23.78 -7.16
C ASP A 4 -3.61 -23.18 -6.23
N GLY A 5 -3.51 -21.87 -5.99
CA GLY A 5 -4.68 -21.01 -5.76
C GLY A 5 -5.50 -21.24 -4.49
N MET A 6 -4.91 -21.08 -3.31
CA MET A 6 -5.67 -20.61 -2.15
C MET A 6 -5.18 -19.23 -1.76
N ASP A 7 -5.31 -18.27 -2.67
CA ASP A 7 -5.27 -16.86 -2.30
C ASP A 7 -6.35 -16.67 -1.22
N THR A 8 -5.91 -16.37 0.00
CA THR A 8 -6.84 -16.05 1.07
C THR A 8 -7.70 -14.86 0.63
N GLN A 9 -8.91 -14.75 1.20
CA GLN A 9 -9.77 -13.61 0.90
C GLN A 9 -9.03 -12.27 1.10
N ALA A 10 -8.07 -12.22 2.04
CA ALA A 10 -7.18 -11.08 2.25
C ALA A 10 -6.26 -10.79 1.05
N GLU A 11 -5.61 -11.79 0.47
CA GLU A 11 -4.74 -11.62 -0.72
C GLU A 11 -5.53 -11.16 -1.95
N GLN A 12 -6.76 -11.67 -2.13
CA GLN A 12 -7.65 -11.23 -3.21
C GLN A 12 -8.15 -9.79 -3.00
N ILE A 13 -8.30 -9.36 -1.76
CA ILE A 13 -8.60 -7.98 -1.43
C ILE A 13 -7.38 -7.13 -1.82
N LEU A 14 -6.17 -7.43 -1.35
CA LEU A 14 -4.96 -6.64 -1.64
C LEU A 14 -4.65 -6.45 -3.15
N LYS A 15 -5.03 -7.41 -4.00
CA LYS A 15 -4.82 -7.35 -5.47
C LYS A 15 -5.78 -6.42 -6.23
N ARG A 16 -6.81 -5.87 -5.58
CA ARG A 16 -7.76 -4.96 -6.25
C ARG A 16 -7.10 -3.61 -6.57
N PRO A 17 -7.58 -2.88 -7.60
CA PRO A 17 -7.03 -1.58 -7.95
C PRO A 17 -7.42 -0.53 -6.90
N TYR A 18 -6.56 -0.36 -5.89
CA TYR A 18 -6.73 0.66 -4.87
C TYR A 18 -6.18 2.00 -5.30
N THR A 19 -6.89 3.06 -4.93
CA THR A 19 -6.38 4.43 -5.06
C THR A 19 -5.38 4.68 -3.95
N ARG A 20 -4.11 4.82 -4.33
CA ARG A 20 -3.01 5.16 -3.42
C ARG A 20 -2.66 6.63 -3.62
N ILE A 21 -2.73 7.41 -2.54
CA ILE A 21 -2.37 8.83 -2.54
C ILE A 21 -0.98 8.95 -1.93
N LEU A 22 -0.11 9.69 -2.60
CA LEU A 22 1.22 10.01 -2.09
C LEU A 22 1.27 11.49 -1.73
N VAL A 23 1.57 11.80 -0.48
CA VAL A 23 1.68 13.15 0.06
C VAL A 23 3.14 13.39 0.46
N PRO A 24 3.84 14.36 -0.16
CA PRO A 24 5.15 14.77 0.31
C PRO A 24 5.00 15.60 1.60
N GLU A 25 5.82 15.31 2.61
CA GLU A 25 5.81 16.01 3.89
C GLU A 25 6.90 17.10 3.95
N GLU A 26 6.74 18.03 4.89
CA GLU A 26 7.65 19.19 5.05
C GLU A 26 9.06 18.79 5.51
N ASP A 27 9.20 17.64 6.18
CA ASP A 27 10.48 17.09 6.63
C ASP A 27 11.26 16.41 5.49
N GLY A 28 10.65 16.27 4.30
CA GLY A 28 11.22 15.58 3.15
C GLY A 28 10.87 14.09 3.05
N SER A 29 10.12 13.56 4.01
CA SER A 29 9.48 12.25 3.95
C SER A 29 8.28 12.24 2.98
N PHE A 30 7.83 11.04 2.65
CA PHE A 30 6.63 10.79 1.85
C PHE A 30 5.67 9.91 2.64
N SER A 31 4.40 10.28 2.66
CA SER A 31 3.33 9.46 3.20
C SER A 31 2.50 8.89 2.05
N ALA A 32 2.30 7.58 2.04
CA ALA A 32 1.38 6.89 1.15
C ALA A 32 0.12 6.47 1.95
N GLU A 33 -1.07 6.71 1.42
CA GLU A 33 -2.34 6.30 2.04
C GLU A 33 -3.28 5.65 1.02
N ILE A 34 -4.11 4.71 1.48
CA ILE A 34 -5.16 4.10 0.63
C ILE A 34 -6.51 4.74 0.95
N LEU A 35 -7.10 5.44 -0.02
CA LEU A 35 -8.36 6.16 0.17
C LEU A 35 -9.54 5.23 0.55
N GLU A 36 -9.50 3.97 0.10
CA GLU A 36 -10.51 2.95 0.39
C GLU A 36 -10.37 2.33 1.80
N PHE A 37 -9.21 2.49 2.44
CA PHE A 37 -8.92 1.96 3.78
C PHE A 37 -8.53 3.11 4.72
N PRO A 38 -9.50 3.86 5.27
CA PRO A 38 -9.22 4.98 6.16
C PRO A 38 -8.40 4.50 7.37
N GLY A 39 -7.19 5.03 7.50
CA GLY A 39 -6.22 4.63 8.53
C GLY A 39 -5.13 3.66 8.07
N CYS A 40 -5.19 3.16 6.83
CA CYS A 40 -4.10 2.42 6.20
C CYS A 40 -3.20 3.40 5.43
N TYR A 41 -2.09 3.76 6.08
CA TYR A 41 -1.06 4.61 5.52
C TYR A 41 0.32 4.06 5.90
N ALA A 42 1.32 4.43 5.11
CA ALA A 42 2.72 4.09 5.31
C ALA A 42 3.57 5.32 5.04
N ASP A 43 4.63 5.51 5.81
CA ASP A 43 5.64 6.53 5.59
C ASP A 43 6.92 5.94 4.99
N GLY A 44 7.70 6.79 4.34
CA GLY A 44 9.00 6.43 3.80
C GLY A 44 9.85 7.65 3.46
N GLU A 45 11.15 7.48 3.41
CA GLU A 45 12.10 8.56 3.04
C GLU A 45 11.97 8.96 1.55
N THR A 46 11.38 8.09 0.74
CA THR A 46 11.13 8.34 -0.69
C THR A 46 9.73 7.86 -1.09
N ALA A 47 9.22 8.37 -2.22
CA ALA A 47 7.94 7.93 -2.77
C ALA A 47 7.87 6.40 -2.96
N THR A 48 8.96 5.79 -3.43
CA THR A 48 9.06 4.35 -3.63
C THR A 48 9.04 3.60 -2.31
N ASP A 49 9.75 4.10 -1.30
CA ASP A 49 9.82 3.51 0.04
C ASP A 49 8.44 3.49 0.71
N ALA A 50 7.71 4.60 0.62
CA ALA A 50 6.34 4.71 1.12
C ALA A 50 5.37 3.73 0.41
N TYR A 51 5.60 3.42 -0.88
CA TYR A 51 4.81 2.43 -1.60
C TYR A 51 5.19 0.97 -1.29
N ASP A 52 6.45 0.70 -0.96
CA ASP A 52 6.92 -0.65 -0.60
C ASP A 52 6.42 -1.04 0.81
N ASN A 53 6.25 -0.06 1.69
CA ASN A 53 5.72 -0.23 3.05
C ASN A 53 4.18 -0.37 3.13
N LEU A 54 3.46 -0.23 2.00
CA LEU A 54 1.99 -0.22 1.92
C LEU A 54 1.40 -1.55 1.41
#